data_AF-A0AAV8YVW4-F1
#
_entry.id   AF-A0AAV8YVW4-F1
#
_cell.length_a   1.000
_cell.length_b   1.000
_cell.length_c   1.000
_cell.angle_alpha   90.00
_cell.angle_beta   90.00
_cell.angle_gamma   90.00
#
_symmetry.space_group_name_H-M   'P 1'
#
loop_
_entity.id
_entity.type
_entity.pdbx_description
1 polymer ?
#
loop_
_entity_poly.entity_id
_entity_poly.type
_entity_poly.pdbx_seq_one_letter_code
_entity_poly.pdbx_strand_id
1 'polypeptide(L)'
;MRVFTLISVISLAVMAQGLTEKQKEKIRTIHAECQADPATNVDEDLLKKAYNDEPAEGPQLRAHVLCMSKKLGLQKDNGDLDKDTLRLQLSRAISDEAKLNQAVDKCGVQKDNPEATAAAILKCFHDYVGHVLHDHGQHLH
;
A
#
# COMPACT_ATOMS: atom_id res chain seq x y z
N MET A 1 39.89 33.31 24.22
CA MET A 1 39.02 32.93 23.08
C MET A 1 39.72 31.87 22.24
N ARG A 2 39.32 30.60 22.36
CA ARG A 2 39.26 29.59 21.28
C ARG A 2 38.34 28.47 21.79
N VAL A 3 37.03 28.68 21.65
CA VAL A 3 36.03 27.62 21.86
C VAL A 3 36.25 26.63 20.72
N PHE A 4 36.74 25.43 21.03
CA PHE A 4 36.75 24.31 20.11
C PHE A 4 35.31 23.79 20.02
N THR A 5 34.51 24.39 19.15
CA THR A 5 33.18 23.90 18.83
C THR A 5 33.34 22.65 17.97
N LEU A 6 33.23 21.49 18.62
CA LEU A 6 32.99 20.20 18.00
C LEU A 6 31.69 20.29 17.20
N ILE A 7 31.80 20.56 15.90
CA ILE A 7 30.68 20.45 14.97
C ILE A 7 30.46 18.95 14.74
N SER A 8 29.65 18.36 15.61
CA SER A 8 29.06 17.04 15.43
C SER A 8 28.16 17.10 14.19
N VAL A 9 28.66 16.57 13.07
CA VAL A 9 27.86 16.31 11.87
C VAL A 9 26.97 15.12 12.20
N ILE A 10 25.84 15.40 12.86
CA ILE A 10 24.74 14.45 12.97
C ILE A 10 24.11 14.39 11.59
N SER A 11 24.64 13.50 10.75
CA SER A 11 23.97 13.08 9.53
C SER A 11 22.66 12.42 9.94
N LEU A 12 21.55 13.17 9.89
CA LEU A 12 20.22 12.59 9.85
C LEU A 12 20.13 11.76 8.57
N ALA A 13 20.52 10.49 8.66
CA ALA A 13 20.15 9.50 7.69
C ALA A 13 18.62 9.42 7.70
N VAL A 14 17.98 10.12 6.76
CA VAL A 14 16.58 9.92 6.44
C VAL A 14 16.47 8.49 5.94
N MET A 15 16.17 7.56 6.84
CA MET A 15 15.89 6.17 6.46
C MET A 15 14.64 6.21 5.57
N ALA A 16 14.83 5.88 4.29
CA ALA A 16 13.72 5.69 3.37
C ALA A 16 12.78 4.64 3.96
N GLN A 17 11.56 5.05 4.26
CA GLN A 17 10.57 4.25 4.97
C GLN A 17 9.85 3.33 3.97
N GLY A 18 10.55 2.29 3.50
CA GLY A 18 9.96 1.27 2.64
C GLY A 18 9.30 0.14 3.43
N LEU A 19 8.45 -0.65 2.78
CA LEU A 19 8.00 -1.95 3.28
C LEU A 19 9.21 -2.83 3.58
N THR A 20 9.15 -3.51 4.72
CA THR A 20 10.09 -4.58 5.09
C THR A 20 9.98 -5.75 4.12
N GLU A 21 11.04 -6.55 3.99
CA GLU A 21 11.05 -7.73 3.13
C GLU A 21 9.93 -8.72 3.49
N LYS A 22 9.63 -8.88 4.79
CA LYS A 22 8.51 -9.70 5.26
C LYS A 22 7.15 -9.19 4.77
N GLN A 23 6.97 -7.87 4.65
CA GLN A 23 5.73 -7.29 4.11
C GLN A 23 5.63 -7.51 2.60
N LYS A 24 6.74 -7.32 1.87
CA LYS A 24 6.79 -7.58 0.43
C LYS A 24 6.51 -9.05 0.11
N GLU A 25 7.10 -9.97 0.87
CA GLU A 25 6.85 -11.40 0.76
C GLU A 25 5.37 -11.73 1.02
N LYS A 26 4.77 -11.18 2.08
CA LYS A 26 3.34 -11.35 2.35
C LYS A 26 2.47 -10.88 1.17
N ILE A 27 2.77 -9.72 0.58
CA ILE A 27 2.03 -9.20 -0.58
C ILE A 27 2.21 -10.11 -1.79
N ARG A 28 3.43 -10.58 -2.07
CA ARG A 28 3.72 -11.53 -3.17
C ARG A 28 2.96 -12.85 -3.00
N THR A 29 2.92 -13.40 -1.79
CA THR A 29 2.16 -14.62 -1.49
C THR A 29 0.67 -14.42 -1.72
N ILE A 30 0.11 -13.32 -1.21
CA ILE A 30 -1.31 -13.00 -1.41
C ILE A 30 -1.62 -12.79 -2.91
N HIS A 31 -0.74 -12.09 -3.63
CA HIS A 31 -0.85 -11.91 -5.08
C HIS A 31 -0.87 -13.24 -5.82
N ALA A 32 0.07 -14.14 -5.50
CA ALA A 32 0.12 -15.47 -6.10
C ALA A 32 -1.15 -16.29 -5.80
N GLU A 33 -1.69 -16.20 -4.59
CA GLU A 33 -2.97 -16.83 -4.24
C GLU A 33 -4.14 -16.27 -5.05
N CYS A 34 -4.21 -14.94 -5.25
CA CYS A 34 -5.23 -14.31 -6.07
C CYS A 34 -5.05 -14.61 -7.58
N GLN A 35 -3.82 -14.77 -8.06
CA GLN A 35 -3.56 -15.18 -9.44
C GLN A 35 -3.91 -16.65 -9.70
N ALA A 36 -3.81 -17.52 -8.69
CA ALA A 36 -4.08 -18.94 -8.83
C ALA A 36 -5.57 -19.29 -8.99
N ASP A 37 -6.47 -18.42 -8.52
CA ASP A 37 -7.92 -18.60 -8.70
C ASP A 37 -8.38 -17.98 -10.04
N PRO A 38 -8.98 -18.78 -10.96
CA PRO A 38 -9.49 -18.27 -12.24
C PRO A 38 -10.49 -17.12 -12.13
N ALA A 39 -11.21 -17.00 -11.00
CA ALA A 39 -12.16 -15.91 -10.77
C ALA A 39 -11.47 -14.57 -10.47
N THR A 40 -10.21 -14.60 -10.02
CA THR A 40 -9.43 -13.42 -9.64
C THR A 40 -8.12 -13.29 -10.41
N ASN A 41 -7.82 -14.21 -11.32
CA ASN A 41 -6.70 -14.13 -12.24
C ASN A 41 -6.84 -12.90 -13.15
N VAL A 42 -5.74 -12.16 -13.33
CA VAL A 42 -5.72 -10.94 -14.14
C VAL A 42 -4.38 -10.80 -14.85
N ASP A 43 -4.40 -10.17 -16.01
CA ASP A 43 -3.18 -9.81 -16.75
C ASP A 43 -2.25 -8.92 -15.89
N GLU A 44 -0.99 -9.32 -15.74
CA GLU A 44 0.02 -8.59 -14.98
C GLU A 44 0.30 -7.20 -15.56
N ASP A 45 0.19 -7.01 -16.89
CA ASP A 45 0.33 -5.70 -17.53
C ASP A 45 -0.83 -4.79 -17.16
N LEU A 46 -2.04 -5.34 -16.94
CA LEU A 46 -3.19 -4.56 -16.48
C LEU A 46 -3.01 -4.11 -15.03
N LEU A 47 -2.47 -4.98 -14.16
CA LEU A 47 -2.11 -4.62 -12.79
C LEU A 47 -1.01 -3.55 -12.75
N LYS A 48 0.02 -3.69 -13.58
CA LYS A 48 1.10 -2.71 -13.68
C LYS A 48 0.59 -1.34 -14.08
N LYS A 49 -0.31 -1.28 -15.08
CA LYS A 49 -0.98 -0.03 -15.46
C LYS A 49 -1.76 0.57 -14.29
N ALA A 50 -2.58 -0.23 -13.62
CA ALA A 50 -3.35 0.22 -12.46
C ALA A 50 -2.46 0.76 -11.33
N TYR A 51 -1.31 0.12 -11.09
CA TYR A 51 -0.33 0.54 -10.09
C TYR A 51 0.41 1.84 -10.44
N ASN A 52 0.58 2.12 -11.74
CA ASN A 52 1.23 3.31 -12.26
C ASN A 52 0.27 4.49 -12.51
N ASP A 53 -0.97 4.41 -12.01
CA ASP A 53 -2.04 5.38 -12.29
C ASP A 53 -2.34 5.53 -13.80
N GLU A 54 -2.00 4.52 -14.61
CA GLU A 54 -2.39 4.46 -16.01
C GLU A 54 -3.83 3.92 -16.13
N PRO A 55 -4.57 4.29 -17.21
CA PRO A 55 -5.90 3.76 -17.44
C PRO A 55 -5.93 2.23 -17.49
N ALA A 56 -6.59 1.63 -16.50
CA ALA A 56 -6.73 0.20 -16.34
C ALA A 56 -8.09 -0.11 -15.69
N GLU A 57 -8.93 -0.85 -16.38
CA GLU A 57 -10.25 -1.25 -15.91
C GLU A 57 -10.59 -2.66 -16.40
N GLY A 58 -11.53 -3.30 -15.73
CA GLY A 58 -12.04 -4.60 -16.13
C GLY A 58 -12.58 -5.40 -14.96
N PRO A 59 -13.50 -6.34 -15.19
CA PRO A 59 -14.05 -7.18 -14.14
C PRO A 59 -12.96 -8.01 -13.44
N GLN A 60 -11.97 -8.53 -14.18
CA GLN A 60 -10.86 -9.30 -13.58
C GLN A 60 -9.98 -8.43 -12.69
N LEU A 61 -9.66 -7.20 -13.10
CA LEU A 61 -8.89 -6.26 -12.28
C LEU A 61 -9.62 -5.94 -10.97
N ARG A 62 -10.93 -5.65 -11.05
CA ARG A 62 -11.75 -5.39 -9.86
C ARG A 62 -11.82 -6.60 -8.92
N ALA A 63 -12.01 -7.80 -9.47
CA ALA A 63 -12.02 -9.04 -8.70
C ALA A 63 -10.67 -9.32 -8.02
N HIS A 64 -9.56 -9.12 -8.74
CA HIS A 64 -8.22 -9.28 -8.21
C HIS A 64 -7.92 -8.29 -7.07
N VAL A 65 -8.24 -7.01 -7.28
CA VAL A 65 -8.10 -5.94 -6.29
C VAL A 65 -8.92 -6.24 -5.02
N LEU A 66 -10.15 -6.75 -5.17
CA LEU A 66 -10.96 -7.19 -4.05
C LEU A 66 -10.36 -8.39 -3.31
N CYS A 67 -9.83 -9.38 -4.03
CA CYS A 67 -9.13 -10.53 -3.45
C CYS A 67 -7.95 -10.08 -2.59
N MET A 68 -7.09 -9.22 -3.14
CA MET A 68 -5.94 -8.64 -2.44
C MET A 68 -6.39 -7.89 -1.18
N SER A 69 -7.39 -7.01 -1.29
CA SER A 69 -7.90 -6.22 -0.17
C SER A 69 -8.39 -7.10 0.99
N LYS A 70 -9.18 -8.14 0.69
CA LYS A 70 -9.67 -9.10 1.68
C LYS A 70 -8.55 -9.87 2.36
N LYS A 71 -7.61 -10.43 1.60
CA LYS A 71 -6.48 -11.21 2.14
C LYS A 71 -5.46 -10.36 2.91
N LEU A 72 -5.35 -9.07 2.59
CA LEU A 72 -4.61 -8.10 3.38
C LEU A 72 -5.32 -7.74 4.69
N GLY A 73 -6.60 -8.09 4.83
CA GLY A 73 -7.45 -7.80 5.98
C GLY A 73 -8.07 -6.40 5.95
N LEU A 74 -7.97 -5.67 4.84
CA LEU A 74 -8.50 -4.31 4.70
C LEU A 74 -10.03 -4.31 4.49
N GLN A 75 -10.56 -5.44 4.05
CA GLN A 75 -11.99 -5.72 3.99
C GLN A 75 -12.29 -7.08 4.60
N LYS A 76 -13.46 -7.17 5.24
CA LYS A 76 -14.04 -8.42 5.75
C LYS A 76 -14.60 -9.26 4.59
N ASP A 77 -14.97 -10.51 4.87
CA ASP A 77 -15.51 -11.43 3.85
C ASP A 77 -16.79 -10.91 3.19
N ASN A 78 -17.63 -10.17 3.94
CA ASN A 78 -18.84 -9.53 3.43
C ASN A 78 -18.55 -8.28 2.56
N GLY A 79 -17.29 -7.85 2.46
CA GLY A 79 -16.86 -6.69 1.67
C GLY A 79 -16.84 -5.37 2.43
N ASP A 80 -17.19 -5.36 3.73
CA ASP A 80 -17.09 -4.16 4.56
C ASP A 80 -15.62 -3.83 4.85
N LEU A 81 -15.30 -2.54 4.84
CA LEU A 81 -14.00 -2.01 5.22
C LEU A 81 -13.69 -2.32 6.69
N ASP A 82 -12.48 -2.81 6.95
CA ASP A 82 -11.94 -3.00 8.31
C ASP A 82 -11.04 -1.82 8.69
N LYS A 83 -11.61 -0.86 9.44
CA LYS A 83 -10.90 0.37 9.85
C LYS A 83 -9.77 0.11 10.82
N ASP A 84 -9.89 -0.92 11.66
CA ASP A 84 -8.88 -1.24 12.66
C ASP A 84 -7.64 -1.81 11.96
N THR A 85 -7.85 -2.72 11.00
CA THR A 85 -6.76 -3.23 10.17
C THR A 85 -6.16 -2.13 9.30
N LEU A 86 -6.97 -1.25 8.69
CA LEU A 86 -6.47 -0.10 7.93
C LEU A 86 -5.55 0.79 8.77
N ARG A 87 -5.98 1.17 9.98
CA ARG A 87 -5.16 1.96 10.92
C ARG A 87 -3.85 1.25 11.24
N LEU A 88 -3.92 -0.04 11.55
CA LEU A 88 -2.73 -0.85 11.87
C LEU A 88 -1.74 -0.92 10.71
N GLN A 89 -2.21 -0.96 9.46
CA GLN A 89 -1.32 -0.97 8.30
C GLN A 89 -0.70 0.41 8.06
N LEU A 90 -1.49 1.49 8.13
CA LEU A 90 -1.00 2.86 7.93
C LEU A 90 -0.02 3.30 9.04
N SER A 91 -0.23 2.87 10.28
CA SER A 91 0.64 3.22 11.41
C SER A 91 2.07 2.67 11.29
N ARG A 92 2.28 1.71 10.38
CA ARG A 92 3.61 1.16 10.07
C ARG A 92 4.46 2.14 9.26
N ALA A 93 3.83 3.04 8.51
CA ALA A 93 4.49 4.08 7.71
C ALA A 93 4.31 5.47 8.34
N ILE A 94 3.24 5.69 9.11
CA ILE A 94 2.90 7.00 9.67
C ILE A 94 3.01 6.93 11.20
N SER A 95 4.10 7.45 11.75
CA SER A 95 4.32 7.51 13.21
C SER A 95 3.64 8.71 13.88
N ASP A 96 3.36 9.77 13.12
CA ASP A 96 2.66 10.95 13.63
C ASP A 96 1.16 10.65 13.77
N GLU A 97 0.63 10.76 14.99
CA GLU A 97 -0.75 10.37 15.28
C GLU A 97 -1.79 11.22 14.55
N ALA A 98 -1.55 12.53 14.38
CA ALA A 98 -2.46 13.42 13.68
C ALA A 98 -2.52 13.06 12.19
N LYS A 99 -1.37 12.80 11.55
CA LYS A 99 -1.30 12.33 10.16
C LYS A 99 -1.90 10.94 9.99
N LEU A 100 -1.72 10.05 10.97
CA LEU A 100 -2.33 8.72 10.94
C LEU A 100 -3.85 8.82 10.99
N ASN A 101 -4.39 9.63 11.90
CA ASN A 101 -5.83 9.87 11.99
C ASN A 101 -6.38 10.44 10.68
N GLN A 102 -5.70 11.44 10.11
CA GLN A 102 -6.06 12.00 8.80
C GLN A 102 -6.04 10.95 7.69
N ALA A 103 -5.03 10.08 7.65
CA ALA A 103 -4.93 9.02 6.64
C ALA A 103 -6.03 7.97 6.80
N VAL A 104 -6.35 7.57 8.03
CA VAL A 104 -7.44 6.63 8.32
C VAL A 104 -8.78 7.22 7.92
N ASP A 105 -9.03 8.50 8.21
CA ASP A 105 -10.28 9.16 7.83
C ASP A 105 -10.41 9.29 6.31
N LYS A 106 -9.31 9.61 5.62
CA LYS A 106 -9.29 9.75 4.16
C LYS A 106 -9.43 8.41 3.44
N CYS A 107 -8.71 7.38 3.88
CA CYS A 107 -8.70 6.06 3.23
C CYS A 107 -9.84 5.15 3.70
N GLY A 108 -10.39 5.39 4.89
CA GLY A 108 -11.40 4.59 5.56
C GLY A 108 -12.83 4.84 5.07
N VAL A 109 -13.02 5.03 3.76
CA VAL A 109 -14.31 5.38 3.15
C VAL A 109 -14.91 4.16 2.46
N GLN A 110 -15.99 3.61 3.03
CA GLN A 110 -16.81 2.60 2.40
C GLN A 110 -17.43 3.15 1.10
N LYS A 111 -17.41 2.36 0.03
CA LYS A 111 -18.06 2.68 -1.25
C LYS A 111 -19.30 1.82 -1.46
N ASP A 112 -20.01 2.12 -2.55
CA ASP A 112 -21.30 1.50 -2.90
C ASP A 112 -21.23 -0.02 -3.04
N ASN A 113 -20.05 -0.57 -3.35
CA ASN A 113 -19.83 -2.01 -3.42
C ASN A 113 -18.42 -2.41 -2.95
N PRO A 114 -18.19 -3.71 -2.69
CA PRO A 114 -16.91 -4.20 -2.19
C PRO A 114 -15.73 -3.93 -3.14
N GLU A 115 -15.91 -4.06 -4.45
CA GLU A 115 -14.84 -3.84 -5.44
C GLU A 115 -14.39 -2.37 -5.47
N ALA A 116 -15.36 -1.45 -5.48
CA ALA A 116 -15.10 -0.02 -5.42
C ALA A 116 -14.41 0.38 -4.10
N THR A 117 -14.80 -0.28 -3.00
CA THR A 117 -14.16 -0.09 -1.69
C THR A 117 -12.71 -0.57 -1.72
N ALA A 118 -12.44 -1.74 -2.28
CA ALA A 118 -11.10 -2.29 -2.43
C ALA A 118 -10.18 -1.36 -3.23
N ALA A 119 -10.65 -0.91 -4.39
CA ALA A 119 -9.91 0.01 -5.26
C ALA A 119 -9.60 1.34 -4.54
N ALA A 120 -10.58 1.90 -3.85
CA ALA A 120 -10.41 3.15 -3.11
C ALA A 120 -9.39 3.03 -1.96
N ILE A 121 -9.46 1.95 -1.17
CA ILE A 121 -8.54 1.72 -0.05
C ILE A 121 -7.12 1.50 -0.59
N LEU A 122 -6.92 0.59 -1.55
CA LEU A 122 -5.57 0.27 -2.04
C LEU A 122 -4.90 1.45 -2.73
N LYS A 123 -5.65 2.23 -3.52
CA LYS A 123 -5.15 3.48 -4.10
C LYS A 123 -4.75 4.49 -3.03
N CYS A 124 -5.60 4.70 -2.03
CA CYS A 124 -5.29 5.63 -0.94
C CYS A 124 -4.10 5.15 -0.11
N PHE A 125 -3.98 3.84 0.15
CA PHE A 125 -2.84 3.26 0.86
C PHE A 125 -1.53 3.50 0.10
N HIS A 126 -1.56 3.37 -1.22
CA HIS A 126 -0.43 3.67 -2.11
C HIS A 126 0.01 5.14 -2.05
N ASP A 127 -0.92 6.10 -1.96
CA ASP A 127 -0.60 7.53 -1.76
C ASP A 127 0.19 7.80 -0.46
N TYR A 128 -0.08 7.05 0.61
CA TYR A 128 0.52 7.28 1.93
C TYR A 128 1.79 6.47 2.19
N VAL A 129 1.88 5.27 1.63
CA VAL A 129 2.99 4.34 1.89
C VAL A 129 4.00 4.33 0.73
N GLY A 130 3.66 4.95 -0.41
CA GLY A 130 4.55 5.15 -1.56
C GLY A 130 4.56 3.98 -2.56
N HIS A 131 5.18 4.21 -3.72
CA HIS A 131 5.47 3.18 -4.75
C HIS A 131 6.52 2.16 -4.26
N VAL A 132 6.19 1.32 -3.27
CA VAL A 132 7.17 0.41 -2.64
C VAL A 132 7.18 -1.01 -3.23
N LEU A 133 6.28 -1.31 -4.18
CA LEU A 133 6.24 -2.61 -4.84
C LEU A 133 7.03 -2.67 -6.13
N HIS A 134 7.47 -1.53 -6.68
CA HIS A 134 8.47 -1.54 -7.73
C HIS A 134 9.86 -1.54 -7.11
N ASP A 135 10.58 -2.63 -7.34
CA ASP A 135 12.03 -2.67 -7.22
C ASP A 135 12.61 -1.52 -8.06
N HIS A 136 13.06 -0.44 -7.42
CA HIS A 136 13.87 0.56 -8.11
C HIS A 136 15.26 -0.03 -8.29
N GLY A 137 15.40 -0.90 -9.29
CA GLY A 137 16.64 -1.10 -10.02
C GLY A 137 17.03 0.14 -10.84
N GLN A 138 16.97 1.34 -10.24
CA GLN A 138 17.49 2.59 -10.82
C GLN A 138 18.17 3.42 -9.74
N HIS A 139 19.26 2.86 -9.20
CA HIS A 139 20.42 3.68 -8.91
C HIS A 139 21.25 3.77 -10.20
N LEU A 140 21.67 5.00 -10.52
CA LEU A 140 22.72 5.40 -11.49
C LEU A 140 22.31 5.39 -12.97
N HIS A 141 22.07 6.58 -13.53
CA HIS A 141 22.98 7.28 -14.45
C HIS A 141 22.52 8.73 -14.65
#